data_AF-B2JXY8-F1
#
_entry.id   AF-B2JXY8-F1
#
_cell.length_a   1.000
_cell.length_b   1.000
_cell.length_c   1.000
_cell.angle_alpha   90.00
_cell.angle_beta   90.00
_cell.angle_gamma   90.00
#
_symmetry.space_group_name_H-M   'P 1'
#
loop_
_entity.id
_entity.type
_entity.pdbx_description
1 polymer ?
#
loop_
_entity_poly.entity_id
_entity_poly.type
_entity_poly.pdbx_seq_one_letter_code
_entity_poly.pdbx_strand_id
1 'polypeptide(L)'
;METGSMGIDRKYPAILKVLALEKKLQAEKNKEGEAARALRAADCAEARQAVEAARHTLPTIVYSTLLRRVEQCEQLLAQRGQ
;
A
#
# COMPACT_ATOMS: atom_id res chain seq x y z
N MET A 1 -3.68 17.61 30.05
CA MET A 1 -3.67 16.16 29.78
C MET A 1 -3.61 15.98 28.29
N GLU A 2 -2.57 15.29 27.81
CA GLU A 2 -2.10 15.29 26.43
C GLU A 2 -3.05 14.57 25.46
N THR A 3 -3.30 15.21 24.32
CA THR A 3 -4.08 14.70 23.19
C THR A 3 -3.27 13.66 22.40
N GLY A 4 -3.27 12.42 22.87
CA GLY A 4 -2.46 11.32 22.33
C GLY A 4 -3.12 10.39 21.30
N SER A 5 -4.26 10.74 20.67
CA SER A 5 -5.04 9.77 19.87
C SER A 5 -5.11 10.05 18.35
N MET A 6 -5.03 11.30 17.88
CA MET A 6 -5.23 11.62 16.44
C MET A 6 -4.07 11.19 15.51
N GLY A 7 -2.90 10.88 16.06
CA GLY A 7 -1.71 10.50 15.27
C GLY A 7 -1.67 9.03 14.86
N ILE A 8 -2.25 8.13 15.66
CA ILE A 8 -2.25 6.68 15.40
C ILE A 8 -3.30 6.35 14.32
N ASP A 9 -4.45 7.03 14.39
CA ASP A 9 -5.60 6.82 13.50
C ASP A 9 -5.30 7.14 12.03
N ARG A 10 -4.42 8.10 11.75
CA ARG A 10 -4.07 8.49 10.36
C ARG A 10 -2.95 7.67 9.73
N LYS A 11 -2.09 7.05 10.55
CA LYS A 11 -0.94 6.26 10.06
C LYS A 11 -1.34 4.83 9.72
N TYR A 12 -2.27 4.27 10.49
CA TYR A 12 -2.76 2.90 10.35
C TYR A 12 -3.38 2.60 8.97
N PRO A 13 -4.21 3.48 8.38
CA PRO A 13 -4.82 3.25 7.07
C PRO A 13 -3.80 3.10 5.94
N ALA A 14 -2.72 3.89 5.96
CA ALA A 14 -1.67 3.83 4.94
C ALA A 14 -0.92 2.49 5.00
N ILE A 15 -0.50 2.09 6.21
CA ILE A 15 0.22 0.82 6.42
C ILE A 15 -0.68 -0.37 6.06
N LEU A 16 -1.94 -0.38 6.51
CA LEU A 16 -2.88 -1.46 6.18
C LEU A 16 -3.16 -1.58 4.69
N LYS A 17 -3.33 -0.45 3.97
CA LYS A 17 -3.53 -0.48 2.51
C LYS A 17 -2.32 -1.04 1.78
N VAL A 18 -1.10 -0.68 2.19
CA VAL A 18 0.13 -1.23 1.59
C VAL A 18 0.29 -2.72 1.92
N LEU A 19 0.01 -3.16 3.14
CA LEU A 19 0.03 -4.59 3.50
C LEU A 19 -1.00 -5.40 2.71
N ALA A 20 -2.20 -4.85 2.51
CA ALA A 20 -3.21 -5.48 1.67
C ALA A 20 -2.76 -5.59 0.21
N LEU A 21 -2.07 -4.56 -0.30
CA LEU A 21 -1.48 -4.54 -1.63
C LEU A 21 -0.39 -5.61 -1.78
N GLU A 22 0.52 -5.72 -0.80
CA GLU A 22 1.58 -6.74 -0.78
C GLU A 22 0.98 -8.16 -0.72
N LYS A 23 -0.08 -8.36 0.06
CA LYS A 23 -0.78 -9.65 0.13
C LYS A 23 -1.37 -10.04 -1.21
N LYS A 24 -1.99 -9.10 -1.93
CA LYS A 24 -2.49 -9.33 -3.29
C LYS A 24 -1.36 -9.68 -4.24
N LEU A 25 -0.24 -8.94 -4.18
CA LEU A 25 0.92 -9.23 -4.99
C LEU A 25 1.50 -10.63 -4.72
N GLN A 26 1.49 -11.09 -3.47
CA GLN A 26 1.96 -12.43 -3.13
C GLN A 26 1.02 -13.52 -3.64
N ALA A 27 -0.30 -13.35 -3.48
CA ALA A 27 -1.29 -14.30 -4.00
C ALA A 27 -1.17 -14.45 -5.53
N GLU A 28 -0.95 -13.33 -6.21
CA GLU A 28 -0.67 -13.27 -7.64
C GLU A 28 0.61 -14.02 -8.05
N LYS A 29 1.70 -13.92 -7.27
CA LYS A 29 2.93 -14.69 -7.52
C LYS A 29 2.74 -16.18 -7.27
N ASN A 30 1.93 -16.53 -6.29
CA ASN A 30 1.68 -17.92 -5.90
C ASN A 30 0.75 -18.66 -6.87
N LYS A 31 0.25 -17.99 -7.93
CA LYS A 31 -0.78 -18.53 -8.84
C LYS A 31 -1.95 -19.12 -8.04
N GLU A 32 -2.32 -18.53 -6.90
CA GLU A 32 -3.53 -18.86 -6.13
C GLU A 32 -4.78 -18.34 -6.87
N GLY A 33 -4.86 -18.75 -8.14
CA GLY A 33 -5.69 -18.18 -9.18
C GLY A 33 -7.15 -18.07 -8.78
N GLU A 34 -7.77 -17.05 -9.36
CA GLU A 34 -9.22 -16.83 -9.48
C GLU A 34 -9.99 -16.48 -8.21
N ALA A 35 -9.57 -16.90 -7.00
CA ALA A 35 -10.27 -16.54 -5.76
C ALA A 35 -9.66 -15.31 -5.03
N ALA A 36 -8.35 -15.10 -5.12
CA ALA A 36 -7.74 -13.88 -4.61
C ALA A 36 -8.05 -12.72 -5.59
N ARG A 37 -8.75 -11.68 -5.12
CA ARG A 37 -9.01 -10.48 -5.94
C ARG A 37 -7.70 -10.01 -6.57
N ALA A 38 -7.60 -10.13 -7.89
CA ALA A 38 -6.39 -9.81 -8.62
C ALA A 38 -5.91 -8.39 -8.33
N LEU A 39 -4.59 -8.21 -8.28
CA LEU A 39 -3.97 -6.90 -8.10
C LEU A 39 -4.38 -5.98 -9.26
N ARG A 40 -4.96 -4.81 -8.97
CA ARG A 40 -5.41 -3.82 -9.96
C ARG A 40 -4.69 -2.50 -9.81
N ALA A 41 -4.62 -1.72 -10.89
CA ALA A 41 -4.07 -0.37 -10.86
C ALA A 41 -4.77 0.54 -9.84
N ALA A 42 -6.09 0.37 -9.65
CA ALA A 42 -6.85 1.08 -8.63
C ALA A 42 -6.36 0.78 -7.20
N ASP A 43 -5.92 -0.45 -6.92
CA ASP A 43 -5.38 -0.81 -5.60
C ASP A 43 -4.07 -0.06 -5.31
N CYS A 44 -3.20 0.06 -6.31
CA CYS A 44 -1.98 0.85 -6.22
C CYS A 44 -2.27 2.34 -6.03
N ALA A 45 -3.20 2.90 -6.80
CA ALA A 45 -3.59 4.30 -6.70
C ALA A 45 -4.17 4.63 -5.31
N GLU A 46 -5.04 3.77 -4.79
CA GLU A 46 -5.60 3.92 -3.44
C GLU A 46 -4.54 3.84 -2.33
N ALA A 47 -3.58 2.92 -2.47
CA ALA A 47 -2.48 2.79 -1.51
C ALA A 47 -1.54 4.00 -1.57
N ARG A 48 -1.19 4.47 -2.78
CA ARG A 48 -0.40 5.68 -3.00
C ARG A 48 -1.06 6.89 -2.33
N GLN A 49 -2.33 7.12 -2.59
CA GLN A 49 -3.08 8.24 -2.01
C GLN A 49 -3.06 8.20 -0.48
N ALA A 50 -3.22 7.01 0.12
CA ALA A 50 -3.19 6.84 1.56
C ALA A 50 -1.79 7.11 2.16
N VAL A 51 -0.72 6.66 1.49
CA VAL A 51 0.67 6.93 1.90
C VAL A 51 0.99 8.42 1.79
N GLU A 52 0.59 9.07 0.71
CA GLU A 52 0.77 10.51 0.51
C GLU A 52 0.00 11.33 1.55
N ALA A 53 -1.24 10.97 1.86
CA ALA A 53 -2.03 11.61 2.92
C ALA A 53 -1.38 11.47 4.31
N ALA A 54 -0.63 10.38 4.54
CA ALA A 54 0.08 10.12 5.78
C ALA A 54 1.52 10.67 5.80
N ARG A 55 1.97 11.39 4.76
CA ARG A 55 3.35 11.89 4.61
C ARG A 55 3.84 12.69 5.83
N HIS A 56 2.98 13.56 6.37
CA HIS A 56 3.34 14.44 7.49
C HIS A 56 3.24 13.77 8.86
N THR A 57 2.66 12.57 8.92
CA THR A 57 2.44 11.84 10.19
C THR A 57 3.40 10.65 10.32
N LEU A 58 3.83 10.05 9.22
CA LEU A 58 4.77 8.94 9.21
C LEU A 58 6.22 9.41 9.41
N PRO A 59 7.04 8.64 10.15
CA PRO A 59 8.49 8.81 10.09
C PRO A 59 8.96 8.68 8.64
N THR A 60 9.93 9.50 8.23
CA THR A 60 10.42 9.56 6.84
C THR A 60 10.81 8.18 6.29
N ILE A 61 11.46 7.34 7.11
CA ILE A 61 11.86 5.98 6.73
C ILE A 61 10.62 5.12 6.41
N VAL A 62 9.57 5.23 7.22
CA VAL A 62 8.32 4.49 7.01
C VAL A 62 7.62 4.98 5.74
N TYR A 63 7.49 6.30 5.58
CA TYR A 63 6.90 6.89 4.37
C TYR A 63 7.61 6.42 3.08
N SER A 64 8.94 6.58 3.01
CA SER A 64 9.72 6.18 1.83
C SER A 64 9.66 4.68 1.56
N THR A 65 9.60 3.85 2.62
CA THR A 65 9.45 2.40 2.49
C THR A 65 8.09 2.05 1.90
N LEU A 66 7.02 2.61 2.44
CA LEU A 66 5.66 2.37 1.95
C LEU A 66 5.49 2.84 0.49
N LEU A 67 6.02 4.01 0.14
CA LEU A 67 5.96 4.52 -1.23
C LEU A 67 6.69 3.60 -2.21
N ARG A 68 7.90 3.17 -1.86
CA ARG A 68 8.67 2.22 -2.68
C ARG A 68 7.93 0.90 -2.90
N ARG A 69 7.21 0.40 -1.89
CA ARG A 69 6.39 -0.82 -2.03
C ARG A 69 5.24 -0.63 -3.02
N VAL A 70 4.58 0.52 -2.97
CA VAL A 70 3.53 0.86 -3.94
C VAL A 70 4.10 0.94 -5.36
N GLU A 71 5.23 1.62 -5.55
CA GLU A 71 5.91 1.74 -6.85
C GLU A 71 6.32 0.36 -7.41
N GLN A 72 6.80 -0.55 -6.56
CA GLN A 72 7.09 -1.92 -6.97
C GLN A 72 5.84 -2.67 -7.47
N CYS A 73 4.70 -2.46 -6.81
CA CYS A 73 3.42 -3.03 -7.25
C CYS A 73 2.97 -2.42 -8.58
N GLU A 74 3.10 -1.10 -8.75
CA GLU A 74 2.79 -0.38 -10.01
C GLU A 74 3.64 -0.91 -11.17
N GLN A 75 4.95 -1.10 -10.97
CA GLN A 75 5.86 -1.64 -11.97
C GLN A 75 5.52 -3.07 -12.38
N LEU A 76 5.20 -3.93 -11.40
CA LEU A 76 4.81 -5.31 -11.68
C LEU A 76 3.47 -5.40 -12.41
N LEU A 77 2.54 -4.48 -12.15
CA LEU A 77 1.31 -4.35 -12.94
C LEU A 77 1.60 -3.90 -14.37
N ALA A 78 2.46 -2.91 -14.56
CA ALA A 78 2.82 -2.42 -15.89
C ALA A 78 3.47 -3.50 -16.75
N GLN A 79 4.31 -4.36 -16.16
CA GLN A 79 4.94 -5.51 -16.84
C GLN A 79 3.93 -6.59 -17.26
N ARG A 80 2.72 -6.63 -16.68
CA ARG A 80 1.65 -7.58 -17.05
C ARG A 80 0.75 -7.07 -18.16
N GLY A 81 0.75 -5.77 -18.41
CA GLY A 81 -0.05 -5.14 -19.47
C GLY A 81 0.64 -5.12 -20.83
N GLN A 82 1.83 -5.73 -20.95
CA GLN A 82 2.60 -5.96 -22.18
C GLN A 82 2.54 -7.43 -22.56
#